data_AF-A0A7S3BXL0-F1
#
_entry.id   AF-A0A7S3BXL0-F1
#
_cell.length_a   1.000
_cell.length_b   1.000
_cell.length_c   1.000
_cell.angle_alpha   90.00
_cell.angle_beta   90.00
_cell.angle_gamma   90.00
#
_symmetry.space_group_name_H-M   'P 1'
#
loop_
_entity.id
_entity.type
_entity.pdbx_description
1 polymer ?
#
loop_
_entity_poly.entity_id
_entity_poly.type
_entity_poly.pdbx_seq_one_letter_code
_entity_poly.pdbx_strand_id
1 'polypeptide(L)'
;AAPNIYFMGYSGVVRFGGLRIGGLSGIYKEHDYVKGHFERPPFDRSEVRSAYHVRRYEVAKLLSLACAQEQQASSPQLDIFVSHDWPRGVTRHGNEAALLKKKPFFRDEVRRNALGSAPSTQLLAALRPRHWV
;
A
#
# COMPACT_ATOMS: atom_id res chain seq x y z
N ALA A 1 -1.06 21.56 -11.80
CA ALA A 1 -1.56 21.39 -10.42
C ALA A 1 -3.03 21.78 -10.40
N ALA A 2 -3.87 21.07 -9.64
CA ALA A 2 -5.29 21.37 -9.50
C ALA A 2 -5.57 21.86 -8.06
N PRO A 3 -6.44 22.87 -7.87
CA PRO A 3 -6.79 23.36 -6.53
C PRO A 3 -7.32 22.23 -5.64
N ASN A 4 -6.91 22.21 -4.36
CA ASN A 4 -7.34 21.23 -3.34
C ASN A 4 -7.05 19.76 -3.65
N ILE A 5 -6.15 19.46 -4.61
CA ILE A 5 -5.74 18.10 -4.95
C ILE A 5 -4.23 17.98 -4.82
N TYR A 6 -3.79 17.06 -3.95
CA TYR A 6 -2.39 16.73 -3.78
C TYR A 6 -2.17 15.24 -4.00
N PHE A 7 -1.30 14.91 -4.96
CA PHE A 7 -0.89 13.53 -5.21
C PHE A 7 0.39 13.23 -4.42
N MET A 8 0.35 12.23 -3.54
CA MET A 8 1.48 11.81 -2.71
C MET A 8 2.59 11.08 -3.49
N GLY A 9 2.42 10.91 -4.80
CA GLY A 9 3.28 10.09 -5.65
C GLY A 9 3.01 8.59 -5.50
N TYR A 10 3.91 7.77 -6.03
CA TYR A 10 3.83 6.31 -5.89
C TYR A 10 4.03 5.85 -4.44
N SER A 11 4.90 6.53 -3.69
CA SER A 11 5.03 6.37 -2.24
C SER A 11 5.60 7.62 -1.58
N GLY A 12 5.09 7.96 -0.39
CA GLY A 12 5.53 9.13 0.35
C GLY A 12 4.91 9.24 1.74
N VAL A 13 5.43 10.21 2.51
CA VAL A 13 4.87 10.61 3.80
C VAL A 13 4.70 12.12 3.80
N VAL A 14 3.52 12.58 4.20
CA VAL A 14 3.20 14.01 4.33
C VAL A 14 2.81 14.34 5.77
N ARG A 15 2.91 15.63 6.12
CA ARG A 15 2.42 16.16 7.40
C ARG A 15 1.27 17.10 7.14
N PHE A 16 0.12 16.84 7.76
CA PHE A 16 -1.08 17.67 7.60
C PHE A 16 -1.90 17.66 8.89
N GLY A 17 -2.29 18.83 9.38
CA GLY A 17 -3.11 18.95 10.61
C GLY A 17 -2.48 18.28 11.84
N GLY A 18 -1.15 18.28 11.95
CA GLY A 18 -0.42 17.59 13.02
C GLY A 18 -0.23 16.08 12.82
N LEU A 19 -0.87 15.47 11.83
CA LEU A 19 -0.77 14.04 11.53
C LEU A 19 0.37 13.74 10.56
N ARG A 20 1.00 12.58 10.72
CA ARG A 20 1.93 11.99 9.75
C ARG A 20 1.22 10.91 8.95
N ILE A 21 1.04 11.15 7.65
CA ILE A 21 0.26 10.31 6.76
C ILE A 21 1.21 9.69 5.73
N GLY A 22 1.37 8.37 5.78
CA GLY A 22 2.10 7.58 4.79
C GLY A 22 1.16 7.04 3.71
N GLY A 23 1.69 6.81 2.51
CA GLY A 23 0.90 6.27 1.42
C GLY A 23 1.71 5.38 0.48
N LEU A 24 1.05 4.33 0.00
CA LEU A 24 1.49 3.50 -1.12
C LEU A 24 0.40 3.47 -2.18
N SER A 25 0.67 4.08 -3.32
CA SER A 25 -0.26 4.12 -4.45
C SER A 25 -0.11 2.85 -5.30
N GLY A 26 -1.25 2.32 -5.76
CA GLY A 26 -1.26 1.27 -6.77
C GLY A 26 -1.73 -0.11 -6.30
N ILE A 27 -1.84 -1.01 -7.27
CA ILE A 27 -2.27 -2.40 -7.09
C ILE A 27 -1.07 -3.33 -7.21
N TYR A 28 -0.95 -4.33 -6.35
CA TYR A 28 0.14 -5.28 -6.42
C TYR A 28 -0.06 -6.29 -7.56
N LYS A 29 0.92 -6.38 -8.46
CA LYS A 29 1.05 -7.44 -9.47
C LYS A 29 2.46 -7.99 -9.46
N GLU A 30 2.57 -9.28 -9.20
CA GLU A 30 3.85 -9.99 -9.02
C GLU A 30 4.81 -9.81 -10.20
N HIS A 31 4.30 -9.92 -11.43
CA HIS A 31 5.13 -9.83 -12.64
C HIS A 31 5.73 -8.44 -12.91
N ASP A 32 5.16 -7.37 -12.33
CA ASP A 32 5.70 -6.01 -12.46
C ASP A 32 6.47 -5.56 -11.23
N TYR A 33 6.28 -6.21 -10.09
CA TYR A 33 6.84 -5.77 -8.81
C TYR A 33 8.37 -5.60 -8.81
N VAL A 34 9.08 -6.50 -9.47
CA VAL A 34 10.56 -6.48 -9.54
C VAL A 34 11.11 -5.54 -10.62
N LYS A 35 10.24 -4.99 -11.48
CA LYS A 35 10.63 -4.08 -12.56
C LYS A 35 10.78 -2.65 -12.02
N GLY A 36 11.43 -1.80 -12.81
CA GLY A 36 11.31 -0.35 -12.64
C GLY A 36 9.99 0.18 -13.23
N HIS A 37 9.74 1.47 -13.03
CA HIS A 37 8.80 2.20 -13.89
C HIS A 37 9.50 2.51 -15.20
N PHE A 38 8.97 1.96 -16.30
CA PHE A 38 9.47 2.18 -17.66
C PHE A 38 8.45 2.89 -18.54
N GLU A 39 7.21 2.97 -18.06
CA GLU A 39 6.08 3.53 -18.78
C GLU A 39 6.30 5.02 -19.05
N ARG A 40 6.08 5.46 -20.28
CA ARG A 40 6.19 6.86 -20.67
C ARG A 40 5.04 7.26 -21.59
N PRO A 41 4.46 8.46 -21.44
CA PRO A 41 3.47 8.94 -22.39
C PRO A 41 4.05 9.04 -23.82
N PRO A 42 3.24 8.77 -24.86
CA PRO A 42 1.87 8.26 -24.79
C PRO A 42 1.85 6.77 -24.40
N PHE A 43 1.01 6.41 -23.43
CA PHE A 43 0.92 5.04 -22.95
C PHE A 43 0.15 4.15 -23.93
N ASP A 44 0.63 2.92 -24.10
CA ASP A 44 -0.18 1.85 -24.69
C ASP A 44 -1.15 1.22 -23.67
N ARG A 45 -2.01 0.30 -24.12
CA ARG A 45 -3.01 -0.36 -23.25
C ARG A 45 -2.42 -1.15 -22.09
N SER A 46 -1.23 -1.71 -22.27
CA SER A 46 -0.50 -2.44 -21.24
C SER A 46 0.16 -1.49 -20.25
N GLU A 47 0.77 -0.41 -20.75
CA GLU A 47 1.43 0.62 -19.95
C GLU A 47 0.46 1.40 -19.07
N VAL A 48 -0.78 1.65 -19.53
CA VAL A 48 -1.82 2.25 -18.68
C VAL A 48 -2.05 1.41 -17.42
N ARG A 49 -1.97 0.08 -17.52
CA ARG A 49 -2.15 -0.82 -16.37
C ARG A 49 -0.90 -0.89 -15.52
N SER A 50 0.26 -1.11 -16.15
CA SER A 50 1.51 -1.28 -15.41
C SER A 50 1.96 0.01 -14.71
N ALA A 51 1.56 1.19 -15.22
CA ALA A 51 1.85 2.49 -14.61
C ALA A 51 1.39 2.61 -13.16
N TYR A 52 0.25 2.01 -12.78
CA TYR A 52 -0.25 2.03 -11.40
C TYR A 52 0.07 0.76 -10.60
N HIS A 53 0.82 -0.20 -11.14
CA HIS A 53 1.23 -1.35 -10.35
C HIS A 53 2.32 -0.94 -9.33
N VAL A 54 2.26 -1.50 -8.13
CA VAL A 54 3.29 -1.26 -7.10
C VAL A 54 4.64 -1.84 -7.55
N ARG A 55 5.75 -1.10 -7.39
CA ARG A 55 7.11 -1.65 -7.55
C ARG A 55 7.80 -1.86 -6.20
N ARG A 56 8.85 -2.69 -6.23
CA ARG A 56 9.71 -3.00 -5.09
C ARG A 56 10.42 -1.76 -4.55
N TYR A 57 10.71 -0.79 -5.42
CA TYR A 57 11.42 0.43 -5.04
C TYR A 57 10.61 1.26 -4.02
N GLU A 58 9.32 1.48 -4.26
CA GLU A 58 8.43 2.22 -3.36
C GLU A 58 8.32 1.55 -1.99
N VAL A 59 8.22 0.22 -1.99
CA VAL A 59 8.13 -0.58 -0.76
C VAL A 59 9.44 -0.51 0.01
N ALA A 60 10.58 -0.64 -0.66
CA ALA A 60 11.89 -0.51 -0.02
C ALA A 60 12.11 0.88 0.60
N LYS A 61 11.73 1.95 -0.13
CA LYS A 61 11.79 3.33 0.36
C LYS A 61 10.99 3.51 1.65
N LEU A 62 9.78 2.95 1.70
CA LEU A 62 8.94 3.02 2.89
C LEU A 62 9.47 2.16 4.04
N LEU A 63 10.00 0.96 3.77
CA LEU A 63 10.62 0.11 4.80
C LEU A 63 11.84 0.77 5.45
N SER A 64 12.62 1.56 4.71
CA SER A 64 13.72 2.32 5.28
C SER A 64 13.27 3.32 6.36
N LEU A 65 12.01 3.77 6.34
CA LEU A 65 11.45 4.59 7.41
C LEU A 65 11.32 3.81 8.72
N ALA A 66 10.96 2.53 8.66
CA ALA A 66 10.87 1.68 9.85
C ALA A 66 12.26 1.50 10.49
N CYS A 67 13.30 1.23 9.69
CA CYS A 67 14.67 1.13 10.19
C CYS A 67 15.14 2.44 10.86
N ALA A 68 14.79 3.59 10.29
CA ALA A 68 15.11 4.89 10.89
C ALA A 68 14.34 5.14 12.21
N GLN A 69 13.12 4.62 12.32
CA GLN A 69 12.33 4.68 13.55
C GLN A 69 12.94 3.84 14.68
N GLU A 70 13.48 2.66 14.37
CA GLU A 70 14.15 1.80 15.36
C GLU A 70 15.43 2.43 15.93
N GLN A 71 16.19 3.16 15.10
CA GLN A 71 17.46 3.77 15.51
C GLN A 71 17.29 5.05 16.35
N GLN A 72 16.13 5.70 16.29
CA GLN A 72 15.83 6.91 17.06
C GLN A 72 14.55 6.71 17.87
N ALA A 73 14.71 6.47 19.18
CA ALA A 73 13.61 6.24 20.11
C ALA A 73 12.53 7.36 20.13
N SER A 74 12.86 8.56 19.63
CA SER A 74 11.94 9.70 19.50
C SER A 74 11.34 9.89 18.11
N SER A 75 11.61 8.99 17.15
CA SER A 75 11.04 9.10 15.82
C SER A 75 9.52 8.89 15.89
N PRO A 76 8.72 9.86 15.43
CA PRO A 76 7.27 9.72 15.50
C PRO A 76 6.81 8.50 14.70
N GLN A 77 5.77 7.82 15.19
CA GLN A 77 5.06 6.79 14.44
C GLN A 77 4.30 7.43 13.26
N LEU A 78 3.85 6.62 12.30
CA LEU A 78 2.85 7.07 11.33
C LEU A 78 1.47 7.01 11.99
N ASP A 79 0.70 8.09 11.88
CA ASP A 79 -0.67 8.12 12.40
C ASP A 79 -1.61 7.37 11.46
N ILE A 80 -1.46 7.62 10.15
CA ILE A 80 -2.30 7.01 9.12
C ILE A 80 -1.39 6.48 8.02
N PHE A 81 -1.68 5.28 7.54
CA PHE A 81 -1.12 4.75 6.32
C PHE A 81 -2.24 4.43 5.34
N VAL A 82 -2.12 4.87 4.09
CA VAL A 82 -3.14 4.66 3.07
C VAL A 82 -2.59 3.76 1.97
N SER A 83 -3.33 2.72 1.60
CA SER A 83 -3.03 1.90 0.43
C SER A 83 -4.27 1.60 -0.38
N HIS A 84 -4.11 1.36 -1.68
CA HIS A 84 -5.23 0.97 -2.52
C HIS A 84 -5.67 -0.48 -2.26
N ASP A 85 -4.72 -1.41 -2.34
CA ASP A 85 -4.96 -2.80 -1.98
C ASP A 85 -4.85 -3.01 -0.46
N TRP A 86 -5.71 -3.86 0.07
CA TRP A 86 -5.61 -4.32 1.45
C TRP A 86 -4.34 -5.14 1.69
N PRO A 87 -3.73 -5.09 2.90
CA PRO A 87 -2.79 -6.10 3.35
C PRO A 87 -3.42 -7.51 3.26
N ARG A 88 -2.64 -8.51 2.85
CA ARG A 88 -3.13 -9.89 2.78
C ARG A 88 -3.53 -10.40 4.15
N GLY A 89 -4.62 -11.16 4.19
CA GLY A 89 -5.12 -11.79 5.41
C GLY A 89 -5.83 -10.83 6.37
N VAL A 90 -5.94 -9.53 6.05
CA VAL A 90 -6.61 -8.54 6.91
C VAL A 90 -8.07 -8.91 7.20
N THR A 91 -8.72 -9.67 6.31
CA THR A 91 -10.10 -10.14 6.49
C THR A 91 -10.31 -10.93 7.78
N ARG A 92 -9.27 -11.63 8.24
CA ARG A 92 -9.27 -12.45 9.47
C ARG A 92 -9.32 -11.60 10.74
N HIS A 93 -9.03 -10.30 10.63
CA HIS A 93 -9.06 -9.34 11.73
C HIS A 93 -10.38 -8.55 11.79
N GLY A 94 -11.38 -8.93 10.99
CA GLY A 94 -12.72 -8.35 11.00
C GLY A 94 -13.81 -9.42 10.91
N ASN A 95 -15.01 -9.01 10.51
CA ASN A 95 -16.12 -9.95 10.30
C ASN A 95 -16.03 -10.61 8.91
N GLU A 96 -15.13 -11.58 8.78
CA GLU A 96 -14.89 -12.32 7.54
C GLU A 96 -16.16 -13.00 7.01
N ALA A 97 -16.99 -13.57 7.89
CA ALA A 97 -18.25 -14.22 7.50
C ALA A 97 -19.23 -13.24 6.83
N ALA A 98 -19.39 -12.03 7.38
CA ALA A 98 -20.21 -10.99 6.77
C ALA A 98 -19.63 -10.50 5.42
N LEU A 99 -18.30 -10.37 5.33
CA LEU A 99 -17.62 -10.03 4.08
C LEU A 99 -17.88 -11.10 3.00
N LEU A 100 -17.68 -12.37 3.30
CA LEU A 100 -17.87 -13.49 2.37
C LEU A 100 -19.34 -13.76 2.02
N LYS A 101 -20.28 -13.30 2.86
CA LYS A 101 -21.71 -13.27 2.53
C LYS A 101 -22.00 -12.20 1.48
N LYS A 102 -21.42 -11.00 1.63
CA LYS A 102 -21.61 -9.88 0.69
C LYS A 102 -20.82 -10.03 -0.61
N LYS A 103 -19.62 -10.60 -0.54
CA LYS A 103 -18.68 -10.78 -1.67
C LYS A 103 -18.21 -12.25 -1.75
N PRO A 104 -19.05 -13.17 -2.24
CA PRO A 104 -18.75 -14.61 -2.23
C PRO A 104 -17.52 -15.00 -3.06
N PHE A 105 -17.18 -14.23 -4.10
CA PHE A 105 -16.03 -14.51 -4.96
C PHE A 105 -14.67 -14.38 -4.23
N PHE A 106 -14.63 -13.71 -3.07
CA PHE A 106 -13.42 -13.67 -2.24
C PHE A 106 -13.15 -14.95 -1.45
N ARG A 107 -14.11 -15.89 -1.34
CA ARG A 107 -13.95 -17.10 -0.50
C ARG A 107 -12.67 -17.86 -0.81
N ASP A 108 -12.42 -18.05 -2.09
CA ASP A 108 -11.28 -18.79 -2.61
C ASP A 108 -9.95 -18.07 -2.36
N GLU A 109 -9.92 -16.75 -2.61
CA GLU A 109 -8.74 -15.93 -2.36
C GLU A 109 -8.43 -15.78 -0.86
N VAL A 110 -9.46 -15.61 -0.03
CA VAL A 110 -9.33 -15.55 1.44
C VAL A 110 -8.82 -16.88 1.99
N ARG A 111 -9.39 -18.01 1.54
CA ARG A 111 -8.95 -19.35 1.93
C ARG A 111 -7.49 -19.60 1.58
N ARG A 112 -7.04 -19.16 0.40
CA ARG A 112 -5.65 -19.29 -0.06
C ARG A 112 -4.71 -18.19 0.49
N ASN A 113 -5.23 -17.25 1.27
CA ASN A 113 -4.50 -16.06 1.74
C ASN A 113 -3.88 -15.23 0.59
N ALA A 114 -4.58 -15.18 -0.55
CA ALA A 114 -4.18 -14.47 -1.77
C ALA A 114 -4.91 -13.14 -1.94
N LEU A 115 -6.00 -12.89 -1.20
CA LEU A 115 -6.72 -11.62 -1.24
C LEU A 115 -5.85 -10.51 -0.64
N GLY A 116 -5.51 -9.51 -1.46
CA GLY A 116 -4.73 -8.32 -1.06
C GLY A 116 -3.27 -8.35 -1.51
N SER A 117 -2.51 -7.40 -0.99
CA SER A 117 -1.14 -7.07 -1.38
C SER A 117 -0.11 -7.63 -0.39
N ALA A 118 0.79 -8.48 -0.90
CA ALA A 118 1.90 -9.02 -0.13
C ALA A 118 2.84 -7.91 0.40
N PRO A 119 3.25 -6.92 -0.43
CA PRO A 119 4.07 -5.82 0.06
C PRO A 119 3.36 -4.94 1.09
N SER A 120 2.05 -4.72 0.96
CA SER A 120 1.28 -3.97 1.99
C SER A 120 1.30 -4.68 3.34
N THR A 121 1.29 -6.02 3.35
CA THR A 121 1.42 -6.81 4.59
C THR A 121 2.78 -6.60 5.25
N GLN A 122 3.85 -6.59 4.45
CA GLN A 122 5.20 -6.32 4.93
C GLN A 122 5.31 -4.91 5.53
N LEU A 123 4.73 -3.92 4.86
CA LEU A 123 4.70 -2.53 5.33
C LEU A 123 3.89 -2.37 6.61
N LEU A 124 2.73 -3.02 6.73
CA LEU A 124 1.91 -3.00 7.94
C LEU A 124 2.70 -3.54 9.14
N ALA A 125 3.41 -4.65 8.97
CA ALA A 125 4.21 -5.27 10.02
C ALA A 125 5.40 -4.40 10.47
N ALA A 126 6.04 -3.72 9.52
CA ALA A 126 7.22 -2.88 9.77
C ALA A 126 6.88 -1.49 10.32
N LEU A 127 5.95 -0.77 9.66
CA LEU A 127 5.64 0.62 9.99
C LEU A 127 4.68 0.77 11.16
N ARG A 128 3.82 -0.24 11.38
CA ARG A 128 2.82 -0.30 12.46
C ARG A 128 2.11 1.04 12.68
N PRO A 129 1.47 1.63 11.66
CA PRO A 129 0.75 2.90 11.83
C PRO A 129 -0.41 2.72 12.80
N ARG A 130 -0.88 3.82 13.41
CA ARG A 130 -2.08 3.78 14.28
C ARG A 130 -3.33 3.36 13.51
N HIS A 131 -3.45 3.82 12.27
CA HIS A 131 -4.52 3.45 11.36
C HIS A 131 -3.98 3.05 9.99
N TRP A 132 -4.59 2.01 9.40
CA TRP A 132 -4.40 1.63 8.01
C TRP A 132 -5.73 1.79 7.28
N VAL A 133 -5.71 2.50 6.15
CA VAL A 133 -6.88 2.80 5.31
C VAL A 133 -6.68 2.23 3.92
#